data_AF-A0A496TNB5-F1
#
_entry.id   AF-A0A496TNB5-F1
#
_cell.length_a   1.000
_cell.length_b   1.000
_cell.length_c   1.000
_cell.angle_alpha   90.00
_cell.angle_beta   90.00
_cell.angle_gamma   90.00
#
_symmetry.space_group_name_H-M   'P 1'
#
loop_
_entity.id
_entity.type
_entity.pdbx_description
1 polymer ?
#
loop_
_entity_poly.entity_id
_entity_poly.type
_entity_poly.pdbx_seq_one_letter_code
_entity_poly.pdbx_strand_id
1 'polypeptide(L)'
;MTTKRKGELVIYEILIVILVIILIGTILYPKSVWKKLETDTTICRDRMMRISDAEVLYIQGTNEYSDSLDAVLEFVKNSPIFTSDSVMAALRDTFYVKLIVDYFRDYENMATKPATDSAFSLVGNYPDSVFMPIVDRMLDSLKCCPTVGRPYHLTVVDTSAIKVCKISCPINQEDIERANSNFWFHTIGGGKLTNHGKVENGEPSWQPMKRK
;
A
#
# COMPACT_ATOMS: atom_id res chain seq x y z
N MET A 1 38.96 49.57 23.75
CA MET A 1 37.88 49.42 22.74
C MET A 1 38.25 48.28 21.81
N THR A 2 37.69 47.10 22.02
CA THR A 2 37.91 45.92 21.18
C THR A 2 37.16 46.09 19.87
N THR A 3 37.87 46.38 18.79
CA THR A 3 37.34 46.40 17.42
C THR A 3 37.02 44.96 17.02
N LYS A 4 35.77 44.54 17.28
CA LYS A 4 35.21 43.25 16.86
C LYS A 4 35.35 43.16 15.33
N ARG A 5 36.23 42.29 14.84
CA ARG A 5 36.57 42.20 13.41
C ARG A 5 35.32 41.75 12.67
N LYS A 6 34.88 42.50 11.64
CA LYS A 6 33.68 42.20 10.84
C LYS A 6 33.59 40.73 10.38
N GLY A 7 34.72 40.06 10.15
CA GLY A 7 34.78 38.63 9.79
C GLY A 7 34.38 37.66 10.90
N GLU A 8 34.58 37.98 12.18
CA GLU A 8 34.15 37.10 13.29
C GLU A 8 32.63 37.09 13.43
N LEU A 9 31.96 38.22 13.21
CA LEU A 9 30.50 38.32 13.27
C LEU A 9 29.82 37.45 12.20
N VAL A 10 30.36 37.43 10.98
CA VAL A 10 29.85 36.65 9.86
C VAL A 10 29.95 35.14 10.12
N ILE A 11 31.04 34.69 10.75
CA ILE A 11 31.24 33.26 11.07
C ILE A 11 30.19 32.77 12.08
N TYR A 12 29.91 33.55 13.13
CA TYR A 12 28.90 33.17 14.12
C TYR A 12 27.49 33.14 13.52
N GLU A 13 27.17 34.09 12.64
CA GLU A 13 25.87 34.12 11.96
C GLU A 13 25.68 32.88 11.08
N ILE A 14 26.70 32.50 10.30
CA ILE A 14 26.67 31.25 9.50
C ILE A 14 26.54 30.03 10.41
N LEU A 15 27.28 29.97 11.51
CA LEU A 15 27.23 28.84 12.46
C LEU A 15 25.85 28.71 13.11
N ILE A 16 25.21 29.81 13.48
CA ILE A 16 23.84 29.81 14.01
C ILE A 16 22.87 29.27 12.96
N VAL A 17 22.96 29.72 11.71
CA VAL A 17 22.10 29.23 10.62
C VAL A 17 22.27 27.72 10.43
N ILE A 18 23.51 27.21 10.44
CA ILE A 18 23.79 25.78 10.33
C ILE A 18 23.17 25.00 11.51
N LEU A 19 23.33 25.48 12.74
CA LEU A 19 22.75 24.83 13.92
C LEU A 19 21.22 24.79 13.87
N VAL A 20 20.58 25.86 13.41
CA VAL A 20 19.12 25.90 13.24
C VAL A 20 18.68 24.88 12.19
N ILE A 21 19.37 24.77 11.06
CA ILE A 21 19.08 23.78 10.02
C ILE A 21 19.21 22.36 10.57
N ILE A 22 20.29 22.07 11.32
CA ILE A 22 20.49 20.77 11.96
C ILE A 22 19.34 20.46 12.93
N LEU A 23 18.96 21.43 13.77
CA LEU A 23 17.85 21.27 14.71
C LEU A 23 16.53 20.93 14.01
N ILE A 24 16.18 21.68 12.96
CA ILE A 24 14.98 21.42 12.16
C ILE A 24 15.06 20.01 11.54
N GLY A 25 16.23 19.65 10.99
CA GLY A 25 16.48 18.32 10.41
C GLY A 25 16.24 17.18 11.40
N THR A 26 16.71 17.32 12.65
CA THR A 26 16.53 16.29 13.69
C THR A 26 15.07 16.03 14.07
N ILE A 27 14.16 16.97 13.79
CA ILE A 27 12.73 16.83 14.07
C ILE A 27 11.97 16.34 12.84
N LEU A 28 12.26 16.90 11.67
CA LEU A 28 11.53 16.58 10.44
C LEU A 28 11.89 15.22 9.87
N TYR A 29 13.16 14.80 9.99
CA TYR A 29 13.62 13.53 9.44
C TYR A 29 12.95 12.31 10.11
N PRO A 30 12.93 12.16 11.46
CA PRO A 30 12.23 11.05 12.11
C PRO A 30 10.74 11.01 11.77
N LYS A 31 10.09 12.18 11.79
CA LYS A 31 8.68 12.31 11.44
C LYS A 31 8.41 11.80 10.01
N SER A 32 9.27 12.12 9.06
CA SER A 32 9.17 11.64 7.68
C SER A 32 9.38 10.13 7.58
N VAL A 33 10.33 9.58 8.33
CA VAL A 33 10.61 8.13 8.36
C VAL A 33 9.40 7.36 8.90
N TRP A 34 8.84 7.79 10.04
CA TRP A 34 7.67 7.13 10.63
C TRP A 34 6.44 7.22 9.74
N LYS A 35 6.18 8.40 9.16
CA LYS A 35 5.06 8.58 8.23
C LYS A 35 5.20 7.62 7.04
N LYS A 36 6.40 7.50 6.46
CA LYS A 36 6.64 6.57 5.34
C LYS A 36 6.41 5.12 5.74
N LEU A 37 6.93 4.68 6.89
CA LEU A 37 6.73 3.31 7.37
C LEU A 37 5.25 2.99 7.61
N GLU A 38 4.51 3.92 8.22
CA GLU A 38 3.08 3.77 8.46
C GLU A 38 2.27 3.73 7.15
N THR A 39 2.57 4.63 6.21
CA THR A 39 1.95 4.66 4.88
C THR A 39 2.25 3.38 4.11
N ASP A 40 3.51 2.97 4.00
CA ASP A 40 3.88 1.77 3.25
C ASP A 40 3.28 0.50 3.87
N THR A 41 3.22 0.42 5.21
CA THR A 41 2.56 -0.69 5.91
C THR A 41 1.06 -0.74 5.61
N THR A 42 0.39 0.42 5.63
CA THR A 42 -1.05 0.55 5.36
C THR A 42 -1.37 0.15 3.94
N ILE A 43 -0.69 0.76 2.96
CA ILE A 43 -0.84 0.45 1.54
C ILE A 43 -0.58 -1.04 1.30
N CYS A 44 0.47 -1.59 1.89
CA CYS A 44 0.80 -2.99 1.70
C CYS A 44 -0.29 -3.93 2.23
N ARG A 45 -0.88 -3.60 3.38
CA ARG A 45 -1.96 -4.38 4.00
C ARG A 45 -3.26 -4.30 3.21
N ASP A 46 -3.61 -3.12 2.74
CA ASP A 46 -4.81 -2.93 1.93
C ASP A 46 -4.67 -3.62 0.58
N ARG A 47 -3.50 -3.55 -0.07
CA ARG A 47 -3.19 -4.34 -1.27
C ARG A 47 -3.36 -5.84 -1.03
N MET A 48 -2.83 -6.38 0.07
CA MET A 48 -3.03 -7.80 0.39
C MET A 48 -4.52 -8.16 0.58
N MET A 49 -5.32 -7.27 1.16
CA MET A 49 -6.78 -7.46 1.23
C MET A 49 -7.45 -7.37 -0.15
N ARG A 50 -7.00 -6.45 -1.04
CA ARG A 50 -7.52 -6.36 -2.41
C ARG A 50 -7.16 -7.61 -3.22
N ILE A 51 -5.96 -8.15 -3.05
CA ILE A 51 -5.57 -9.43 -3.65
C ILE A 51 -6.48 -10.54 -3.13
N SER A 52 -6.73 -10.62 -1.82
CA SER A 52 -7.67 -11.61 -1.27
C SER A 52 -9.09 -11.47 -1.85
N ASP A 53 -9.59 -10.25 -2.07
CA ASP A 53 -10.90 -10.05 -2.71
C ASP A 53 -10.87 -10.44 -4.21
N ALA A 54 -9.74 -10.23 -4.91
CA ALA A 54 -9.53 -10.66 -6.29
C ALA A 54 -9.50 -12.20 -6.42
N GLU A 55 -8.88 -12.89 -5.46
CA GLU A 55 -8.89 -14.36 -5.38
C GLU A 55 -10.32 -14.90 -5.25
N VAL A 56 -11.16 -14.26 -4.42
CA VAL A 56 -12.58 -14.64 -4.30
C VAL A 56 -13.28 -14.51 -5.65
N LEU A 57 -13.06 -13.42 -6.39
CA LEU A 57 -13.62 -13.26 -7.73
C LEU A 57 -13.12 -14.33 -8.72
N TYR A 58 -11.84 -14.68 -8.66
CA TYR A 58 -11.25 -15.72 -9.48
C TYR A 58 -11.92 -17.06 -9.21
N ILE A 59 -11.96 -17.50 -7.95
CA ILE A 59 -12.53 -18.78 -7.55
C ILE A 59 -14.01 -18.87 -7.92
N GLN A 60 -14.79 -17.80 -7.73
CA GLN A 60 -16.20 -17.80 -8.12
C GLN A 60 -16.40 -17.89 -9.64
N GLY A 61 -15.46 -17.38 -10.44
CA GLY A 61 -15.53 -17.44 -11.91
C GLY A 61 -14.98 -18.72 -12.51
N THR A 62 -13.96 -19.33 -11.90
CA THR A 62 -13.23 -20.49 -12.46
C THR A 62 -13.50 -21.79 -11.73
N ASN A 63 -13.99 -21.74 -10.48
CA ASN A 63 -14.04 -22.84 -9.52
C ASN A 63 -12.67 -23.43 -9.16
N GLU A 64 -11.58 -22.72 -9.43
CA GLU A 64 -10.21 -23.15 -9.18
C GLU A 64 -9.44 -22.12 -8.36
N TYR A 65 -8.41 -22.58 -7.63
CA TYR A 65 -7.45 -21.71 -6.95
C TYR A 65 -6.24 -21.51 -7.86
N SER A 66 -5.69 -20.29 -7.88
CA SER A 66 -4.44 -19.98 -8.56
C SER A 66 -3.34 -19.76 -7.53
N ASP A 67 -2.15 -20.30 -7.78
CA ASP A 67 -0.92 -19.94 -7.07
C ASP A 67 -0.17 -18.78 -7.75
N SER A 68 -0.68 -18.30 -8.89
CA SER A 68 -0.15 -17.17 -9.64
C SER A 68 -0.99 -15.92 -9.42
N LEU A 69 -0.38 -14.91 -8.79
CA LEU A 69 -0.98 -13.58 -8.64
C LEU A 69 -1.28 -12.95 -9.99
N ASP A 70 -0.40 -13.15 -10.98
CA ASP A 70 -0.60 -12.60 -12.33
C ASP A 70 -1.85 -13.18 -12.98
N ALA A 71 -2.10 -14.48 -12.84
CA ALA A 71 -3.30 -15.12 -13.39
C ALA A 71 -4.59 -14.58 -12.76
N VAL A 72 -4.59 -14.32 -11.45
CA VAL A 72 -5.75 -13.74 -10.74
C VAL A 72 -6.00 -12.30 -11.16
N LEU A 73 -4.95 -11.48 -11.22
CA LEU A 73 -5.07 -10.09 -11.65
C LEU A 73 -5.46 -9.97 -13.13
N GLU A 74 -4.94 -10.85 -13.99
CA GLU A 74 -5.31 -10.90 -15.41
C GLU A 74 -6.77 -11.29 -15.61
N PHE A 75 -7.27 -12.27 -14.83
CA PHE A 75 -8.68 -12.61 -14.82
C PHE A 75 -9.57 -11.40 -14.44
N VAL A 76 -9.22 -10.69 -13.36
CA VAL A 76 -9.99 -9.51 -12.93
C VAL A 76 -9.91 -8.38 -13.97
N LYS A 77 -8.74 -8.19 -14.59
CA LYS A 77 -8.51 -7.15 -15.61
C LYS A 77 -9.34 -7.37 -16.87
N ASN A 78 -9.42 -8.62 -17.34
CA ASN A 78 -10.14 -8.98 -18.56
C ASN A 78 -11.61 -9.31 -18.32
N SER A 79 -12.03 -9.40 -17.05
CA SER A 79 -13.43 -9.62 -16.70
C SER A 79 -14.27 -8.37 -16.99
N PRO A 80 -15.45 -8.50 -17.62
CA PRO A 80 -16.34 -7.35 -17.86
C PRO A 80 -16.74 -6.69 -16.54
N ILE A 81 -16.50 -5.40 -16.34
CA ILE A 81 -16.79 -4.74 -15.05
C ILE A 81 -18.27 -4.92 -14.62
N PHE A 82 -19.20 -5.06 -15.57
CA PHE A 82 -20.63 -5.28 -15.33
C PHE A 82 -21.11 -6.62 -15.92
N THR A 83 -21.86 -7.39 -15.12
CA THR A 83 -22.43 -8.69 -15.50
C THR A 83 -23.88 -8.81 -15.07
N SER A 84 -24.64 -9.73 -15.69
CA SER A 84 -26.04 -10.00 -15.33
C SER A 84 -26.24 -10.96 -14.14
N ASP A 85 -25.21 -11.68 -13.70
CA ASP A 85 -25.24 -12.53 -12.50
C ASP A 85 -25.25 -11.66 -11.23
N SER A 86 -26.27 -11.80 -10.39
CA SER A 86 -26.49 -10.95 -9.22
C SER A 86 -25.45 -11.13 -8.10
N VAL A 87 -24.93 -12.33 -7.89
CA VAL A 87 -23.91 -12.60 -6.85
C VAL A 87 -22.56 -12.09 -7.31
N MET A 88 -22.17 -12.46 -8.54
CA MET A 88 -20.90 -12.00 -9.12
C MET A 88 -20.88 -10.49 -9.34
N ALA A 89 -22.00 -9.90 -9.74
CA ALA A 89 -22.12 -8.45 -9.84
C ALA A 89 -21.89 -7.77 -8.49
N ALA A 90 -22.47 -8.27 -7.40
CA ALA A 90 -22.32 -7.67 -6.06
C ALA A 90 -20.88 -7.78 -5.53
N LEU A 91 -20.24 -8.94 -5.69
CA LEU A 91 -18.83 -9.14 -5.29
C LEU A 91 -17.89 -8.22 -6.08
N ARG A 92 -18.11 -8.13 -7.40
CA ARG A 92 -17.32 -7.30 -8.30
C ARG A 92 -17.48 -5.81 -8.01
N ASP A 93 -18.71 -5.36 -7.81
CA ASP A 93 -19.02 -3.99 -7.45
C ASP A 93 -18.32 -3.60 -6.14
N THR A 94 -18.43 -4.44 -5.12
CA THR A 94 -17.72 -4.27 -3.84
C THR A 94 -16.20 -4.22 -4.02
N PHE A 95 -15.64 -5.09 -4.85
CA PHE A 95 -14.20 -5.10 -5.14
C PHE A 95 -13.73 -3.78 -5.78
N TYR A 96 -14.39 -3.33 -6.85
CA TYR A 96 -13.99 -2.11 -7.55
C TYR A 96 -14.20 -0.86 -6.70
N VAL A 97 -15.29 -0.79 -5.92
CA VAL A 97 -15.49 0.29 -4.95
C VAL A 97 -14.30 0.40 -4.00
N LYS A 98 -13.92 -0.71 -3.36
CA LYS A 98 -12.79 -0.72 -2.42
C LYS A 98 -11.48 -0.38 -3.13
N LEU A 99 -11.24 -0.94 -4.32
CA LEU A 99 -10.04 -0.67 -5.11
C LEU A 99 -9.89 0.83 -5.44
N ILE A 100 -10.96 1.45 -5.94
CA ILE A 100 -10.98 2.86 -6.32
C ILE A 100 -10.78 3.76 -5.09
N VAL A 101 -11.51 3.50 -4.01
CA VAL A 101 -11.42 4.28 -2.77
C VAL A 101 -10.04 4.18 -2.14
N ASP A 102 -9.47 2.97 -2.04
CA ASP A 102 -8.14 2.75 -1.49
C ASP A 102 -7.08 3.44 -2.37
N TYR A 103 -7.19 3.34 -3.69
CA TYR A 103 -6.24 4.01 -4.60
C TYR A 103 -6.30 5.54 -4.49
N PHE A 104 -7.48 6.17 -4.50
CA PHE A 104 -7.57 7.62 -4.40
C PHE A 104 -7.08 8.15 -3.04
N ARG A 105 -7.35 7.40 -1.97
CA ARG A 105 -6.79 7.70 -0.65
C ARG A 105 -5.26 7.66 -0.66
N ASP A 106 -4.68 6.63 -1.27
CA ASP A 106 -3.24 6.37 -1.23
C ASP A 106 -2.43 7.27 -2.18
N TYR A 107 -2.99 7.61 -3.34
CA TYR A 107 -2.27 8.29 -4.42
C TYR A 107 -2.73 9.71 -4.74
N GLU A 108 -3.98 10.08 -4.41
CA GLU A 108 -4.50 11.42 -4.73
C GLU A 108 -4.67 12.34 -3.51
N ASN A 109 -4.23 11.91 -2.31
CA ASN A 109 -4.36 12.66 -1.05
C ASN A 109 -5.79 13.16 -0.78
N MET A 110 -6.80 12.45 -1.29
CA MET A 110 -8.20 12.82 -1.08
C MET A 110 -8.68 12.31 0.28
N ALA A 111 -9.41 13.16 1.02
CA ALA A 111 -10.20 12.69 2.15
C ALA A 111 -11.17 11.62 1.63
N THR A 112 -11.16 10.43 2.24
CA THR A 112 -12.07 9.33 1.86
C THR A 112 -13.50 9.81 1.99
N LYS A 113 -14.15 10.12 0.85
CA LYS A 113 -15.59 10.25 0.79
C LYS A 113 -16.18 8.84 0.92
N PRO A 114 -17.37 8.67 1.54
CA PRO A 114 -18.07 7.41 1.44
C PRO A 114 -18.20 7.06 -0.04
N ALA A 115 -17.90 5.81 -0.37
CA ALA A 115 -18.20 5.30 -1.70
C ALA A 115 -19.68 5.61 -1.98
N THR A 116 -19.96 6.17 -3.14
CA THR A 116 -21.32 6.14 -3.69
C THR A 116 -21.71 4.67 -3.82
N ASP A 117 -23.00 4.34 -3.68
CA ASP A 117 -23.50 2.99 -3.36
C ASP A 117 -23.11 1.86 -4.35
N SER A 118 -22.43 2.17 -5.46
CA SER A 118 -21.88 1.18 -6.39
C SER A 118 -20.60 1.65 -7.10
N ALA A 119 -19.78 0.70 -7.57
CA ALA A 119 -18.70 0.98 -8.50
C ALA A 119 -19.24 1.67 -9.74
N PHE A 120 -20.41 1.24 -10.25
CA PHE A 120 -21.08 1.89 -11.39
C PHE A 120 -21.24 3.41 -11.18
N SER A 121 -21.62 3.86 -9.98
CA SER A 121 -21.76 5.29 -9.70
C SER A 121 -20.43 6.05 -9.62
N LEU A 122 -19.34 5.38 -9.24
CA LEU A 122 -17.99 5.95 -9.26
C LEU A 122 -17.45 6.10 -10.68
N VAL A 123 -17.77 5.14 -11.55
CA VAL A 123 -17.14 4.99 -12.87
C VAL A 123 -18.02 5.47 -14.03
N GLY A 124 -19.34 5.41 -13.87
CA GLY A 124 -20.33 5.74 -14.91
C GLY A 124 -20.38 7.22 -15.29
N ASN A 125 -19.68 8.08 -14.53
CA ASN A 125 -19.49 9.50 -14.89
C ASN A 125 -18.31 9.72 -15.86
N TYR A 126 -17.54 8.67 -16.16
CA TYR A 126 -16.35 8.74 -17.02
C TYR A 126 -16.49 7.80 -18.22
N PRO A 127 -16.07 8.22 -19.42
CA PRO A 127 -16.02 7.31 -20.57
C PRO A 127 -14.97 6.21 -20.33
N ASP A 128 -15.22 5.00 -20.85
CA ASP A 128 -14.33 3.84 -20.71
C ASP A 128 -12.88 4.15 -21.10
N SER A 129 -12.67 4.97 -22.14
CA SER A 129 -11.35 5.39 -22.61
C SER A 129 -10.51 6.16 -21.58
N VAL A 130 -11.17 6.81 -20.61
CA VAL A 130 -10.52 7.54 -19.52
C VAL A 130 -10.41 6.66 -18.29
N PHE A 131 -11.42 5.84 -18.03
CA PHE A 131 -11.52 5.10 -16.78
C PHE A 131 -10.70 3.79 -16.77
N MET A 132 -10.70 3.03 -17.87
CA MET A 132 -9.97 1.75 -17.95
C MET A 132 -8.46 1.89 -17.69
N PRO A 133 -7.75 2.91 -18.21
CA PRO A 133 -6.34 3.13 -17.85
C PRO A 133 -6.09 3.39 -16.36
N ILE A 134 -7.06 3.98 -15.66
CA ILE A 134 -6.96 4.22 -14.22
C ILE A 134 -7.11 2.89 -13.46
N VAL A 135 -8.12 2.08 -13.81
CA VAL A 135 -8.31 0.74 -13.26
C VAL A 135 -7.10 -0.14 -13.49
N ASP A 136 -6.53 -0.11 -14.69
CA ASP A 136 -5.31 -0.85 -15.01
C ASP A 136 -4.16 -0.48 -14.08
N ARG A 137 -3.95 0.81 -13.83
CA ARG A 137 -2.93 1.29 -12.89
C ARG A 137 -3.24 0.86 -11.44
N MET A 138 -4.52 0.89 -11.05
CA MET A 138 -4.96 0.42 -9.73
C MET A 138 -4.65 -1.07 -9.54
N LEU A 139 -4.98 -1.90 -10.53
CA LEU A 139 -4.70 -3.34 -10.54
C LEU A 139 -3.19 -3.62 -10.58
N ASP A 140 -2.44 -2.90 -11.42
CA ASP A 140 -0.98 -3.02 -11.50
C ASP A 140 -0.32 -2.65 -10.17
N SER A 141 -0.90 -1.71 -9.41
CA SER A 141 -0.42 -1.36 -8.08
C SER A 141 -0.48 -2.53 -7.10
N LEU A 142 -1.40 -3.49 -7.29
CA LEU A 142 -1.53 -4.67 -6.43
C LEU A 142 -0.38 -5.67 -6.60
N LYS A 143 0.38 -5.60 -7.70
CA LYS A 143 1.41 -6.60 -8.02
C LYS A 143 2.55 -6.63 -7.00
N CYS A 144 2.95 -5.48 -6.47
CA CYS A 144 4.18 -5.36 -5.67
C CYS A 144 3.97 -4.72 -4.31
N CYS A 145 4.81 -5.10 -3.35
CA CYS A 145 4.90 -4.43 -2.05
C CYS A 145 5.48 -3.01 -2.21
N PRO A 146 4.87 -1.97 -1.61
CA PRO A 146 5.35 -0.58 -1.75
C PRO A 146 6.73 -0.34 -1.12
N THR A 147 7.16 -1.15 -0.14
CA THR A 147 8.43 -0.97 0.56
C THR A 147 9.62 -1.56 -0.19
N VAL A 148 9.48 -2.78 -0.70
CA VAL A 148 10.59 -3.53 -1.32
C VAL A 148 10.44 -3.68 -2.84
N GLY A 149 9.32 -3.28 -3.43
CA GLY A 149 9.07 -3.34 -4.87
C GLY A 149 8.93 -4.75 -5.45
N ARG A 150 9.00 -5.79 -4.61
CA ARG A 150 8.90 -7.20 -5.02
C ARG A 150 7.43 -7.68 -5.01
N PRO A 151 7.09 -8.69 -5.83
CA PRO A 151 5.75 -9.27 -5.83
C PRO A 151 5.35 -9.87 -4.49
N TYR A 152 4.06 -9.87 -4.20
CA TYR A 152 3.51 -10.59 -3.04
C TYR A 152 3.64 -12.11 -3.24
N HIS A 153 3.76 -12.84 -2.13
CA HIS A 153 3.74 -14.30 -2.18
C HIS A 153 2.30 -14.78 -2.07
N LEU A 154 1.78 -15.30 -3.19
CA LEU A 154 0.53 -16.02 -3.25
C LEU A 154 0.83 -17.52 -3.14
N THR A 155 0.17 -18.21 -2.21
CA THR A 155 0.34 -19.65 -2.02
C THR A 155 -1.01 -20.29 -1.74
N VAL A 156 -1.29 -21.40 -2.42
CA VAL A 156 -2.46 -22.23 -2.16
C VAL A 156 -2.01 -23.38 -1.26
N VAL A 157 -2.54 -23.42 -0.04
CA VAL A 157 -2.31 -24.50 0.91
C VAL A 157 -3.45 -25.49 0.79
N ASP A 158 -3.15 -26.69 0.29
CA ASP A 158 -4.11 -27.80 0.26
C ASP A 158 -4.11 -28.47 1.63
N THR A 159 -5.13 -28.20 2.45
CA THR A 159 -5.36 -28.96 3.67
C THR A 159 -6.31 -30.11 3.37
N SER A 160 -6.22 -31.21 4.12
CA SER A 160 -7.04 -32.41 3.91
C SER A 160 -8.56 -32.18 3.92
N ALA A 161 -9.02 -30.98 4.31
CA ALA A 161 -10.43 -30.60 4.33
C ALA A 161 -10.75 -29.38 3.44
N ILE A 162 -9.84 -28.42 3.27
CA ILE A 162 -10.08 -27.12 2.61
C ILE A 162 -8.82 -26.62 1.89
N LYS A 163 -8.95 -26.11 0.66
CA LYS A 163 -7.89 -25.33 0.01
C LYS A 163 -7.93 -23.90 0.52
N VAL A 164 -6.81 -23.39 1.04
CA VAL A 164 -6.70 -22.06 1.62
C VAL A 164 -5.74 -21.21 0.79
N CYS A 165 -6.19 -20.02 0.37
CA CYS A 165 -5.32 -19.03 -0.22
C CYS A 165 -4.62 -18.22 0.87
N LYS A 166 -3.30 -18.08 0.75
CA LYS A 166 -2.44 -17.31 1.65
C LYS A 166 -1.67 -16.28 0.83
N ILE A 167 -1.86 -15.01 1.19
CA ILE A 167 -1.17 -13.85 0.65
C ILE A 167 -0.19 -13.36 1.71
N SER A 168 1.09 -13.17 1.39
CA SER A 168 2.07 -12.65 2.35
C SER A 168 2.99 -11.57 1.80
N CYS A 169 3.33 -10.64 2.68
CA CYS A 169 4.29 -9.57 2.39
C CYS A 169 5.67 -10.17 2.10
N PRO A 170 6.36 -9.74 1.02
CA PRO A 170 7.64 -10.29 0.61
C PRO A 170 8.83 -9.78 1.41
N ILE A 171 8.62 -8.89 2.41
CA ILE A 171 9.69 -8.41 3.29
C ILE A 171 10.25 -9.60 4.06
N ASN A 172 11.54 -9.87 3.89
CA ASN A 172 12.22 -10.96 4.58
C ASN A 172 13.18 -10.44 5.65
N GLN A 173 13.85 -11.36 6.35
CA GLN A 173 14.77 -11.01 7.43
C GLN A 173 15.95 -10.16 6.93
N GLU A 174 16.46 -10.42 5.72
CA GLU A 174 17.56 -9.66 5.13
C GLU A 174 17.18 -8.20 4.84
N ASP A 175 15.95 -7.94 4.39
CA ASP A 175 15.47 -6.56 4.18
C ASP A 175 15.38 -5.82 5.52
N ILE A 176 14.85 -6.51 6.55
CA ILE A 176 14.69 -5.96 7.91
C ILE A 176 16.06 -5.62 8.50
N GLU A 177 17.02 -6.54 8.44
CA GLU A 177 18.37 -6.33 8.96
C GLU A 177 19.08 -5.19 8.23
N ARG A 178 19.01 -5.18 6.90
CA ARG A 178 19.61 -4.12 6.08
C ARG A 178 19.03 -2.75 6.42
N ALA A 179 17.71 -2.63 6.48
CA ALA A 179 17.06 -1.36 6.83
C ALA A 179 17.40 -0.94 8.27
N ASN A 180 17.27 -1.85 9.24
CA ASN A 180 17.49 -1.53 10.65
C ASN A 180 18.97 -1.36 11.02
N SER A 181 19.91 -1.83 10.19
CA SER A 181 21.35 -1.52 10.34
C SER A 181 21.74 -0.14 9.84
N ASN A 182 20.87 0.53 9.07
CA ASN A 182 21.17 1.84 8.52
C ASN A 182 21.10 2.91 9.63
N PHE A 183 22.24 3.53 9.95
CA PHE A 183 22.35 4.52 11.02
C PHE A 183 21.37 5.69 10.86
N TRP A 184 21.22 6.21 9.65
CA TRP A 184 20.31 7.33 9.41
C TRP A 184 18.88 6.90 9.64
N PHE A 185 18.42 5.83 9.01
CA PHE A 185 17.05 5.35 9.16
C PHE A 185 16.73 4.93 10.62
N HIS A 186 17.55 4.08 11.21
CA HIS A 186 17.27 3.45 12.51
C HIS A 186 17.63 4.36 13.68
N THR A 187 18.87 4.85 13.74
CA THR A 187 19.37 5.61 14.89
C THR A 187 18.88 7.06 14.88
N ILE A 188 19.03 7.76 13.75
CA ILE A 188 18.61 9.17 13.66
C ILE A 188 17.10 9.26 13.43
N GLY A 189 16.56 8.44 12.54
CA GLY A 189 15.15 8.47 12.16
C GLY A 189 14.22 7.71 13.11
N GLY A 190 14.76 6.90 14.02
CA GLY A 190 13.95 6.01 14.85
C GLY A 190 13.12 5.00 14.05
N GLY A 191 13.52 4.73 12.80
CA GLY A 191 12.83 3.84 11.89
C GLY A 191 13.03 2.38 12.29
N LYS A 192 11.95 1.60 12.21
CA LYS A 192 11.99 0.15 12.45
C LYS A 192 11.17 -0.56 11.39
N LEU A 193 11.87 -1.16 10.42
CA LEU A 193 11.23 -1.98 9.41
C LEU A 193 10.80 -3.31 10.03
N THR A 194 9.58 -3.74 9.73
CA THR A 194 9.02 -5.04 10.10
C THR A 194 8.25 -5.61 8.91
N ASN A 195 8.03 -6.94 8.90
CA ASN A 195 7.15 -7.54 7.90
C ASN A 195 5.70 -7.05 8.12
N HIS A 196 5.02 -6.69 7.02
CA HIS A 196 3.69 -6.11 7.09
C HIS A 196 2.57 -7.08 7.44
N GLY A 197 2.84 -8.39 7.39
CA GLY A 197 1.95 -9.47 7.76
C GLY A 197 1.56 -10.37 6.59
N LYS A 198 0.48 -11.13 6.82
CA LYS A 198 -0.14 -12.04 5.85
C LYS A 198 -1.66 -12.02 5.96
N VAL A 199 -2.35 -12.43 4.90
CA VAL A 199 -3.77 -12.76 4.87
C VAL A 199 -3.89 -14.25 4.62
N GLU A 200 -4.69 -14.95 5.42
CA GLU A 200 -4.90 -16.38 5.32
C GLU A 200 -6.40 -16.64 5.40
N ASN A 201 -6.99 -17.23 4.35
CA ASN A 201 -8.44 -17.43 4.25
C ASN A 201 -9.28 -16.14 4.44
N GLY A 202 -8.79 -15.00 3.94
CA GLY A 202 -9.43 -13.70 4.13
C GLY A 202 -9.19 -13.06 5.51
N GLU A 203 -8.51 -13.75 6.43
CA GLU A 203 -8.19 -13.24 7.76
C GLU A 203 -6.79 -12.61 7.80
N PRO A 204 -6.66 -11.32 8.12
CA PRO A 204 -5.36 -10.67 8.22
C PRO A 204 -4.65 -11.00 9.54
N SER A 205 -3.33 -11.10 9.50
CA SER A 205 -2.48 -11.26 10.69
C SER A 205 -2.30 -9.98 11.51
N TRP A 206 -2.97 -8.90 11.12
CA TRP A 206 -2.93 -7.60 11.78
C TRP A 206 -4.31 -7.20 12.22
N GLN A 207 -4.40 -6.37 13.26
CA GLN A 207 -5.67 -5.80 13.66
C GLN A 207 -6.17 -4.82 12.58
N PRO A 208 -7.48 -4.84 12.27
CA PRO A 208 -8.07 -3.84 11.40
C PRO A 208 -7.70 -2.44 11.89
N MET A 209 -7.08 -1.63 11.05
CA MET A 209 -6.78 -0.25 11.43
C MET A 209 -8.10 0.48 11.68
N LYS A 210 -8.23 1.13 12.85
CA LYS A 210 -9.36 2.01 13.13
C LYS A 210 -9.34 3.14 12.11
N ARG A 211 -10.22 3.06 11.12
CA ARG A 211 -10.45 4.10 10.12
C ARG A 211 -10.96 5.34 10.86
N LYS A 212 -10.25 6.46 10.75
CA LYS A 212 -10.67 7.76 11.28
C LYS A 212 -11.62 8.44 10.33
#